data_AF-A0A3S3RUV5-F1
#
_entry.id   AF-A0A3S3RUV5-F1
#
_cell.length_a   1.000
_cell.length_b   1.000
_cell.length_c   1.000
_cell.angle_alpha   90.00
_cell.angle_beta   90.00
_cell.angle_gamma   90.00
#
_symmetry.space_group_name_H-M   'P 1'
#
loop_
_entity.id
_entity.type
_entity.pdbx_description
1 polymer ?
#
loop_
_entity_poly.entity_id
_entity_poly.type
_entity_poly.pdbx_seq_one_letter_code
_entity_poly.pdbx_strand_id
1 'polypeptide(L)'
;DKAPVVIDKLQTAVQKLDDFMQSQGLESKPEEVPNLKGDAARSQFVNLFKEVQRLKTQIDQYTDLSDENKEAVEQIVPKEQLQGFKGVYLETAQRLKEKQDKKDGEKTIPEVEQLDFEFVLFASAMIDYDYIMALIARYSQQEPGKQKMSRAELVGLIQSDAKFMDDRDDIAEYIDTLEVGKGLDEKAIREGFERFKANKDARRVAVIADKHGLERAALQGFVDNIMRRMIFDGELLSDLMVPLDLGWKARTKAELALMDDLMPLLYKLAQGREISGLGVYE
;
A
#
# COMPACT_ATOMS: atom_id res chain seq x y z
N ASP A 1 -16.19 -29.16 -4.28
CA ASP A 1 -15.50 -28.19 -3.43
C ASP A 1 -14.00 -28.38 -3.42
N LYS A 2 -13.25 -27.31 -3.73
CA LYS A 2 -11.78 -27.29 -3.69
C LYS A 2 -11.25 -26.72 -2.37
N ALA A 3 -12.04 -25.90 -1.68
CA ALA A 3 -11.63 -25.24 -0.45
C ALA A 3 -11.21 -26.20 0.68
N PRO A 4 -11.96 -27.28 1.00
CA PRO A 4 -11.56 -28.22 2.05
C PRO A 4 -10.18 -28.85 1.80
N VAL A 5 -9.89 -29.19 0.54
CA VAL A 5 -8.58 -29.79 0.16
C VAL A 5 -7.43 -28.81 0.37
N VAL A 6 -7.64 -27.50 0.14
CA VAL A 6 -6.60 -26.49 0.39
C VAL A 6 -6.46 -26.21 1.89
N ILE A 7 -7.54 -26.30 2.67
CA ILE A 7 -7.52 -26.20 4.12
C ILE A 7 -6.71 -27.35 4.74
N ASP A 8 -6.90 -28.59 4.28
CA ASP A 8 -6.10 -29.75 4.72
C ASP A 8 -4.60 -29.56 4.43
N LYS A 9 -4.28 -28.97 3.26
CA LYS A 9 -2.90 -28.60 2.91
C LYS A 9 -2.36 -27.51 3.82
N LEU A 10 -3.16 -26.49 4.15
CA LEU A 10 -2.77 -25.43 5.08
C LEU A 10 -2.42 -26.03 6.43
N GLN A 11 -3.26 -26.92 6.95
CA GLN A 11 -3.01 -27.62 8.21
C GLN A 11 -1.69 -28.40 8.17
N THR A 12 -1.44 -29.12 7.08
CA THR A 12 -0.20 -29.87 6.88
C THR A 12 1.02 -28.94 6.83
N ALA A 13 0.91 -27.77 6.19
CA ALA A 13 1.99 -26.80 6.10
C ALA A 13 2.30 -26.15 7.46
N VAL A 14 1.27 -25.81 8.24
CA VAL A 14 1.42 -25.31 9.61
C VAL A 14 2.09 -26.36 10.49
N GLN A 15 1.64 -27.62 10.43
CA GLN A 15 2.27 -28.70 11.20
C GLN A 15 3.75 -28.88 10.86
N LYS A 16 4.14 -28.77 9.58
CA LYS A 16 5.55 -28.83 9.18
C LYS A 16 6.37 -27.68 9.74
N LEU A 17 5.80 -26.48 9.79
CA LEU A 17 6.44 -25.32 10.42
C LEU A 17 6.62 -25.58 11.93
N ASP A 18 5.60 -26.11 12.59
CA ASP A 18 5.62 -26.43 14.01
C ASP A 18 6.67 -27.49 14.34
N ASP A 19 6.67 -28.60 13.60
CA ASP A 19 7.64 -29.69 13.74
C ASP A 19 9.08 -29.18 13.52
N PHE A 20 9.25 -28.29 12.54
CA PHE A 20 10.55 -27.67 12.30
C PHE A 20 10.98 -26.81 13.49
N MET A 21 10.14 -25.90 13.99
CA MET A 21 10.47 -25.06 15.15
C MET A 21 10.82 -25.92 16.38
N GLN A 22 10.04 -26.98 16.62
CA GLN A 22 10.31 -27.94 17.70
C GLN A 22 11.64 -28.69 17.51
N SER A 23 11.98 -29.07 16.27
CA SER A 23 13.28 -29.68 15.97
C SER A 23 14.47 -28.76 16.27
N GLN A 24 14.24 -27.44 16.29
CA GLN A 24 15.23 -26.43 16.67
C GLN A 24 15.22 -26.13 18.19
N GLY A 25 14.37 -26.82 18.95
CA GLY A 25 14.19 -26.60 20.39
C GLY A 25 13.39 -25.33 20.71
N LEU A 26 12.56 -24.86 19.78
CA LEU A 26 11.78 -23.63 19.89
C LEU A 26 10.28 -23.93 19.84
N GLU A 27 9.49 -23.10 20.51
CA GLU A 27 8.04 -23.12 20.31
C GLU A 27 7.70 -22.52 18.94
N SER A 28 6.60 -22.95 18.33
CA SER A 28 6.13 -22.39 17.06
C SER A 28 5.41 -21.07 17.27
N LYS A 29 6.18 -20.06 17.66
CA LYS A 29 5.73 -18.68 17.88
C LYS A 29 6.58 -17.73 17.06
N PRO A 30 6.01 -16.63 16.56
CA PRO A 30 6.76 -15.62 15.85
C PRO A 30 7.99 -15.12 16.62
N GLU A 31 7.83 -14.91 17.93
CA GLU A 31 8.85 -14.35 18.82
C GLU A 31 10.07 -15.25 19.00
N GLU A 32 9.94 -16.55 18.67
CA GLU A 32 11.02 -17.53 18.76
C GLU A 32 11.84 -17.64 17.47
N VAL A 33 11.30 -17.18 16.33
CA VAL A 33 11.99 -17.25 15.03
C VAL A 33 13.37 -16.57 15.04
N PRO A 34 13.57 -15.39 15.67
CA PRO A 34 14.89 -14.77 15.81
C PRO A 34 15.94 -15.66 16.50
N ASN A 35 15.50 -16.62 17.34
CA ASN A 35 16.36 -17.53 18.08
C ASN A 35 16.91 -18.69 17.21
N LEU A 36 16.43 -18.84 15.96
CA LEU A 36 16.96 -19.82 15.02
C LEU A 36 18.47 -19.65 14.80
N LYS A 37 19.20 -20.75 14.91
CA LYS A 37 20.67 -20.76 14.85
C LYS A 37 21.17 -21.08 13.44
N GLY A 38 21.92 -20.15 12.88
CA GLY A 38 22.51 -20.29 11.56
C GLY A 38 21.54 -19.97 10.42
N ASP A 39 22.11 -19.73 9.24
CA ASP A 39 21.34 -19.28 8.08
C ASP A 39 20.58 -20.43 7.40
N ALA A 40 21.04 -21.68 7.57
CA ALA A 40 20.32 -22.85 7.08
C ALA A 40 18.94 -23.00 7.75
N ALA A 41 18.89 -22.88 9.09
CA ALA A 41 17.64 -22.93 9.84
C ALA A 41 16.71 -21.76 9.48
N ARG A 42 17.27 -20.55 9.31
CA ARG A 42 16.50 -19.37 8.87
C ARG A 42 15.95 -19.53 7.46
N SER A 43 16.73 -20.11 6.55
CA SER A 43 16.30 -20.39 5.17
C SER A 43 15.18 -21.43 5.14
N GLN A 44 15.27 -22.46 6.00
CA GLN A 44 14.22 -23.45 6.14
C GLN A 44 12.93 -22.86 6.68
N PHE A 45 13.01 -21.98 7.69
CA PHE A 45 11.85 -21.21 8.16
C PHE A 45 11.21 -20.41 7.03
N VAL A 46 12.01 -19.66 6.25
CA VAL A 46 11.53 -18.89 5.09
C VAL A 46 10.79 -19.79 4.10
N ASN A 47 11.33 -20.97 3.78
CA ASN A 47 10.69 -21.92 2.87
C ASN A 47 9.36 -22.48 3.41
N LEU A 48 9.32 -22.87 4.68
CA LEU A 48 8.11 -23.44 5.29
C LEU A 48 7.00 -22.40 5.43
N PHE A 49 7.33 -21.19 5.89
CA PHE A 49 6.34 -20.15 6.10
C PHE A 49 5.79 -19.56 4.78
N LYS A 50 6.59 -19.49 3.71
CA LYS A 50 6.09 -19.18 2.37
C LYS A 50 4.93 -20.10 1.97
N GLU A 51 5.06 -21.39 2.21
CA GLU A 51 4.02 -22.36 1.83
C GLU A 51 2.73 -22.13 2.61
N VAL A 52 2.82 -21.87 3.92
CA VAL A 52 1.68 -21.47 4.75
C VAL A 52 1.00 -20.22 4.16
N GLN A 53 1.78 -19.20 3.80
CA GLN A 53 1.24 -17.96 3.22
C GLN A 53 0.61 -18.17 1.84
N ARG A 54 1.17 -19.01 0.96
CA ARG A 54 0.58 -19.33 -0.35
C ARG A 54 -0.79 -19.97 -0.18
N LEU A 55 -0.88 -20.98 0.67
CA LEU A 55 -2.13 -21.71 0.92
C LEU A 55 -3.18 -20.79 1.55
N LYS A 56 -2.79 -19.94 2.50
CA LYS A 56 -3.70 -18.95 3.08
C LYS A 56 -4.21 -17.96 2.03
N THR A 57 -3.32 -17.45 1.17
CA THR A 57 -3.69 -16.52 0.09
C THR A 57 -4.63 -17.19 -0.91
N GLN A 58 -4.41 -18.47 -1.24
CA GLN A 58 -5.29 -19.25 -2.10
C GLN A 58 -6.68 -19.44 -1.48
N ILE A 59 -6.75 -19.72 -0.17
CA ILE A 59 -8.02 -19.83 0.55
C ILE A 59 -8.77 -18.50 0.54
N ASP A 60 -8.08 -17.39 0.74
CA ASP A 60 -8.67 -16.04 0.75
C ASP A 60 -9.27 -15.60 -0.59
N GLN A 61 -8.92 -16.29 -1.69
CA GLN A 61 -9.51 -16.07 -3.01
C GLN A 61 -10.87 -16.77 -3.20
N TYR A 62 -11.23 -17.70 -2.32
CA TYR A 62 -12.54 -18.36 -2.39
C TYR A 62 -13.64 -17.43 -1.86
N THR A 63 -14.56 -17.04 -2.75
CA THR A 63 -15.69 -16.15 -2.43
C THR A 63 -16.84 -16.87 -1.73
N ASP A 64 -16.87 -18.19 -1.78
CA ASP A 64 -17.96 -19.07 -1.36
C ASP A 64 -17.59 -19.98 -0.18
N LEU A 65 -16.64 -19.56 0.67
CA LEU A 65 -16.29 -20.28 1.89
C LEU A 65 -17.48 -20.34 2.86
N SER A 66 -17.89 -21.56 3.24
CA SER A 66 -18.80 -21.77 4.37
C SER A 66 -18.19 -21.26 5.67
N ASP A 67 -19.04 -20.97 6.66
CA ASP A 67 -18.58 -20.47 7.95
C ASP A 67 -17.75 -21.53 8.71
N GLU A 68 -18.05 -22.82 8.54
CA GLU A 68 -17.23 -23.90 9.11
C GLU A 68 -15.80 -23.90 8.52
N ASN A 69 -15.67 -23.64 7.22
CA ASN A 69 -14.35 -23.54 6.58
C ASN A 69 -13.57 -22.32 7.09
N LYS A 70 -14.24 -21.19 7.34
CA LYS A 70 -13.59 -19.99 7.90
C LYS A 70 -13.13 -20.25 9.34
N GLU A 71 -13.96 -20.88 10.16
CA GLU A 71 -13.60 -21.26 11.53
C GLU A 71 -12.43 -22.24 11.56
N ALA A 72 -12.42 -23.25 10.69
CA ALA A 72 -11.31 -24.20 10.57
C ALA A 72 -10.00 -23.48 10.21
N VAL A 73 -10.04 -22.54 9.27
CA VAL A 73 -8.86 -21.75 8.88
C VAL A 73 -8.36 -20.89 10.04
N GLU A 74 -9.25 -20.23 10.79
CA GLU A 74 -8.88 -19.41 11.94
C GLU A 74 -8.28 -20.25 13.08
N GLN A 75 -8.73 -21.50 13.26
CA GLN A 75 -8.14 -22.44 14.23
C GLN A 75 -6.76 -22.94 13.79
N ILE A 76 -6.57 -23.20 12.49
CA ILE A 76 -5.30 -23.68 11.95
C ILE A 76 -4.24 -22.58 11.97
N VAL A 77 -4.60 -21.37 11.55
CA VAL A 77 -3.68 -20.23 11.52
C VAL A 77 -4.42 -18.97 12.02
N PRO A 78 -4.37 -18.70 13.33
CA PRO A 78 -4.98 -17.50 13.89
C PRO A 78 -4.41 -16.24 13.24
N LYS A 79 -5.28 -15.27 12.94
CA LYS A 79 -4.89 -14.07 12.19
C LYS A 79 -3.73 -13.31 12.85
N GLU A 80 -3.74 -13.17 14.16
CA GLU A 80 -2.68 -12.50 14.93
C GLU A 80 -1.35 -13.25 14.87
N GLN A 81 -1.38 -14.58 14.97
CA GLN A 81 -0.17 -15.41 14.88
C GLN A 81 0.41 -15.35 13.47
N LEU A 82 -0.44 -15.40 12.43
CA LEU A 82 -0.03 -15.22 11.04
C LEU A 82 0.61 -13.83 10.82
N GLN A 83 0.05 -12.77 11.41
CA GLN A 83 0.62 -11.42 11.38
C GLN A 83 2.02 -11.39 12.01
N GLY A 84 2.17 -11.98 13.19
CA GLY A 84 3.47 -12.06 13.86
C GLY A 84 4.50 -12.78 12.99
N PHE A 85 4.16 -13.95 12.44
CA PHE A 85 5.08 -14.71 11.59
C PHE A 85 5.47 -13.96 10.32
N LYS A 86 4.58 -13.17 9.73
CA LYS A 86 4.92 -12.29 8.59
C LYS A 86 5.95 -11.23 8.95
N GLY A 87 5.83 -10.61 10.11
CA GLY A 87 6.81 -9.63 10.58
C GLY A 87 8.22 -10.22 10.67
N VAL A 88 8.34 -11.36 11.36
CA VAL A 88 9.64 -12.05 11.52
C VAL A 88 10.14 -12.71 10.24
N TYR A 89 9.22 -13.09 9.33
CA TYR A 89 9.57 -13.53 7.98
C TYR A 89 10.28 -12.43 7.20
N LEU A 90 9.70 -11.23 7.12
CA LEU A 90 10.30 -10.13 6.36
C LEU A 90 11.67 -9.75 6.91
N GLU A 91 11.82 -9.67 8.23
CA GLU A 91 13.12 -9.39 8.87
C GLU A 91 14.15 -10.50 8.59
N THR A 92 13.73 -11.76 8.69
CA THR A 92 14.61 -12.91 8.43
C THR A 92 15.01 -12.99 6.96
N ALA A 93 14.07 -12.79 6.04
CA ALA A 93 14.28 -12.79 4.61
C ALA A 93 15.21 -11.65 4.17
N GLN A 94 15.01 -10.42 4.68
CA GLN A 94 15.88 -9.28 4.40
C GLN A 94 17.31 -9.55 4.84
N ARG A 95 17.51 -10.06 6.07
CA ARG A 95 18.83 -10.42 6.59
C ARG A 95 19.55 -11.45 5.71
N LEU A 96 18.83 -12.44 5.19
CA LEU A 96 19.39 -13.47 4.31
C LEU A 96 19.69 -12.92 2.90
N LYS A 97 18.83 -12.03 2.39
CA LYS A 97 19.04 -11.34 1.11
C LYS A 97 20.29 -10.46 1.14
N GLU A 98 20.51 -9.70 2.21
CA GLU A 98 21.74 -8.91 2.38
C GLU A 98 23.01 -9.77 2.33
N LYS A 99 22.93 -11.04 2.78
CA LYS A 99 24.04 -11.99 2.68
C LYS A 99 24.19 -12.57 1.27
N GLN A 100 23.08 -12.81 0.58
CA GLN A 100 23.07 -13.24 -0.82
C GLN A 100 23.66 -12.16 -1.75
N ASP A 101 23.40 -10.87 -1.46
CA ASP A 101 23.84 -9.74 -2.28
C ASP A 101 25.31 -9.32 -2.05
N LYS A 102 25.92 -9.70 -0.91
CA LYS A 102 27.34 -9.43 -0.62
C LYS A 102 28.25 -10.38 -1.40
N LYS A 103 28.98 -9.84 -2.39
CA LYS A 103 29.96 -10.56 -3.22
C LYS A 103 31.35 -10.74 -2.60
N ASP A 104 31.58 -10.23 -1.38
CA ASP A 104 32.91 -10.22 -0.76
C ASP A 104 33.16 -11.45 0.12
N GLY A 105 33.66 -12.52 -0.50
CA GLY A 105 34.60 -13.47 0.11
C GLY A 105 34.09 -14.50 1.13
N GLU A 106 32.97 -14.28 1.82
CA GLU A 106 32.32 -15.33 2.62
C GLU A 106 31.44 -16.20 1.70
N LYS A 107 31.72 -17.51 1.67
CA LYS A 107 30.88 -18.47 0.92
C LYS A 107 29.49 -18.51 1.56
N THR A 108 28.54 -17.80 0.94
CA THR A 108 27.12 -17.96 1.21
C THR A 108 26.75 -19.43 1.00
N ILE A 109 25.97 -19.99 1.93
CA ILE A 109 25.58 -21.39 1.83
C ILE A 109 24.58 -21.59 0.68
N PRO A 110 24.57 -22.74 -0.01
CA PRO A 110 23.69 -22.99 -1.15
C PRO A 110 22.20 -22.74 -0.85
N GLU A 111 21.79 -23.02 0.39
CA GLU A 111 20.42 -22.83 0.87
C GLU A 111 19.97 -21.37 0.88
N VAL A 112 20.92 -20.42 0.99
CA VAL A 112 20.66 -18.97 0.93
C VAL A 112 20.84 -18.46 -0.51
N GLU A 113 21.82 -18.96 -1.25
CA GLU A 113 22.05 -18.58 -2.66
C GLU A 113 20.86 -18.92 -3.57
N GLN A 114 20.20 -20.04 -3.32
CA GLN A 114 19.07 -20.53 -4.13
C GLN A 114 17.70 -20.12 -3.56
N LEU A 115 17.70 -19.35 -2.46
CA LEU A 115 16.47 -19.00 -1.77
C LEU A 115 15.70 -17.94 -2.56
N ASP A 116 14.51 -18.30 -3.02
CA ASP A 116 13.54 -17.32 -3.50
C ASP A 116 12.78 -16.74 -2.30
N PHE A 117 12.90 -15.44 -2.05
CA PHE A 117 12.24 -14.79 -0.92
C PHE A 117 10.78 -14.44 -1.17
N GLU A 118 10.29 -14.51 -2.41
CA GLU A 118 8.91 -14.22 -2.78
C GLU A 118 8.29 -13.03 -2.02
N PHE A 119 9.01 -11.91 -1.90
CA PHE A 119 8.51 -10.74 -1.15
C PHE A 119 7.11 -10.28 -1.64
N VAL A 120 6.83 -10.48 -2.94
CA VAL A 120 5.52 -10.20 -3.57
C VAL A 120 4.38 -11.06 -2.97
N LEU A 121 4.63 -12.31 -2.58
CA LEU A 121 3.64 -13.17 -1.93
C LEU A 121 3.16 -12.59 -0.59
N PHE A 122 4.03 -11.85 0.08
CA PHE A 122 3.73 -11.16 1.32
C PHE A 122 3.26 -9.72 1.09
N ALA A 123 3.38 -9.22 -0.15
CA ALA A 123 2.98 -7.88 -0.56
C ALA A 123 1.50 -7.76 -0.95
N SER A 124 0.66 -8.81 -0.87
CA SER A 124 -0.71 -8.74 -1.41
C SER A 124 -1.88 -9.07 -0.47
N ALA A 125 -1.64 -9.45 0.79
CA ALA A 125 -2.74 -9.83 1.71
C ALA A 125 -2.81 -9.01 3.01
N MET A 126 -1.84 -8.13 3.27
CA MET A 126 -1.72 -7.53 4.61
C MET A 126 -0.97 -6.20 4.68
N ILE A 127 -0.75 -5.54 3.55
CA ILE A 127 -0.41 -4.12 3.61
C ILE A 127 -1.75 -3.39 3.75
N ASP A 128 -2.24 -3.31 4.98
CA ASP A 128 -3.31 -2.38 5.30
C ASP A 128 -2.72 -0.98 5.41
N TYR A 129 -3.55 0.04 5.23
CA TYR A 129 -3.17 1.43 5.31
C TYR A 129 -2.47 1.72 6.65
N ASP A 130 -2.92 1.11 7.74
CA ASP A 130 -2.34 1.23 9.09
C ASP A 130 -0.89 0.68 9.15
N TYR A 131 -0.62 -0.43 8.45
CA TYR A 131 0.73 -1.02 8.41
C TYR A 131 1.73 -0.13 7.66
N ILE A 132 1.31 0.50 6.56
CA ILE A 132 2.14 1.48 5.84
C ILE A 132 2.40 2.71 6.72
N MET A 133 1.37 3.24 7.39
CA MET A 133 1.55 4.39 8.27
C MET A 133 2.49 4.06 9.44
N ALA A 134 2.40 2.86 10.02
CA ALA A 134 3.32 2.40 11.05
C ALA A 134 4.76 2.24 10.54
N LEU A 135 4.97 1.74 9.31
CA LEU A 135 6.29 1.64 8.69
C LEU A 135 6.89 3.01 8.41
N ILE A 136 6.10 3.95 7.90
CA ILE A 136 6.52 5.34 7.67
C ILE A 136 6.88 6.02 9.01
N ALA A 137 6.09 5.82 10.06
CA ALA A 137 6.36 6.35 11.39
C ALA A 137 7.69 5.82 11.94
N ARG A 138 7.92 4.50 11.87
CA ARG A 138 9.19 3.87 12.26
C ARG A 138 10.37 4.40 11.46
N TYR A 139 10.20 4.61 10.15
CA TYR A 139 11.23 5.23 9.31
C TYR A 139 11.58 6.65 9.79
N SER A 140 10.58 7.45 10.15
CA SER A 140 10.79 8.83 10.66
C SER A 140 11.41 8.90 12.06
N GLN A 141 11.28 7.83 12.86
CA GLN A 141 11.78 7.75 14.23
C GLN A 141 13.24 7.27 14.34
N GLN A 142 13.75 6.57 13.31
CA GLN A 142 15.11 6.05 13.33
C GLN A 142 16.14 7.16 13.05
N GLU A 143 17.24 7.15 13.79
CA GLU A 143 18.37 8.04 13.53
C GLU A 143 18.92 7.81 12.10
N PRO A 144 19.33 8.89 11.39
CA PRO A 144 19.96 8.76 10.09
C PRO A 144 21.12 7.74 10.13
N GLY A 145 21.08 6.71 9.28
CA GLY A 145 22.11 5.67 9.21
C GLY A 145 21.90 4.43 10.10
N LYS A 146 20.87 4.41 10.97
CA LYS A 146 20.43 3.20 11.70
C LYS A 146 19.14 2.60 11.13
N GLN A 147 18.76 3.01 9.94
CA GLN A 147 17.51 2.59 9.32
C GLN A 147 17.60 1.14 8.84
N LYS A 148 16.75 0.26 9.38
CA LYS A 148 16.65 -1.14 8.92
C LYS A 148 16.03 -1.27 7.52
N MET A 149 15.30 -0.24 7.08
CA MET A 149 14.65 -0.18 5.78
C MET A 149 14.98 1.17 5.14
N SER A 150 15.50 1.12 3.92
CA SER A 150 15.76 2.30 3.12
C SER A 150 14.46 2.90 2.59
N ARG A 151 14.52 4.20 2.28
CA ARG A 151 13.44 4.94 1.60
C ARG A 151 12.98 4.23 0.31
N ALA A 152 13.93 3.72 -0.48
CA ALA A 152 13.63 3.04 -1.73
C ALA A 152 12.90 1.70 -1.52
N GLU A 153 13.24 0.95 -0.46
CA GLU A 153 12.54 -0.29 -0.12
C GLU A 153 11.11 -0.01 0.37
N LEU A 154 10.90 1.06 1.15
CA LEU A 154 9.58 1.47 1.60
C LEU A 154 8.68 1.88 0.42
N VAL A 155 9.23 2.68 -0.51
CA VAL A 155 8.51 3.07 -1.74
C VAL A 155 8.24 1.85 -2.63
N GLY A 156 9.21 0.96 -2.78
CA GLY A 156 9.06 -0.27 -3.56
C GLY A 156 7.95 -1.18 -3.03
N LEU A 157 7.82 -1.28 -1.70
CA LEU A 157 6.74 -2.04 -1.05
C LEU A 157 5.37 -1.48 -1.43
N ILE A 158 5.20 -0.15 -1.35
CA ILE A 158 3.93 0.54 -1.64
C ILE A 158 3.59 0.45 -3.13
N GLN A 159 4.58 0.60 -4.00
CA GLN A 159 4.38 0.50 -5.46
C GLN A 159 4.03 -0.91 -5.92
N SER A 160 4.40 -1.93 -5.15
CA SER A 160 4.15 -3.34 -5.48
C SER A 160 2.76 -3.85 -5.11
N ASP A 161 1.99 -3.09 -4.30
CA ASP A 161 0.67 -3.51 -3.82
C ASP A 161 -0.46 -2.80 -4.58
N ALA A 162 -1.33 -3.60 -5.20
CA ALA A 162 -2.47 -3.15 -5.98
C ALA A 162 -3.51 -2.35 -5.17
N LYS A 163 -3.59 -2.53 -3.84
CA LYS A 163 -4.49 -1.77 -2.97
C LYS A 163 -4.14 -0.29 -2.90
N PHE A 164 -2.89 0.07 -3.15
CA PHE A 164 -2.44 1.46 -3.17
C PHE A 164 -2.31 2.00 -4.58
N MET A 165 -2.82 1.32 -5.62
CA MET A 165 -2.60 1.73 -7.01
C MET A 165 -2.99 3.19 -7.28
N ASP A 166 -4.05 3.69 -6.63
CA ASP A 166 -4.52 5.08 -6.78
C ASP A 166 -3.72 6.10 -5.94
N ASP A 167 -3.13 5.65 -4.82
CA ASP A 167 -2.44 6.50 -3.84
C ASP A 167 -0.91 6.33 -3.86
N ARG A 168 -0.35 5.36 -4.60
CA ARG A 168 1.07 4.97 -4.55
C ARG A 168 2.01 6.12 -4.84
N ASP A 169 1.66 6.96 -5.80
CA ASP A 169 2.47 8.09 -6.23
C ASP A 169 2.43 9.20 -5.16
N ASP A 170 1.26 9.42 -4.56
CA ASP A 170 1.10 10.39 -3.48
C ASP A 170 1.82 9.94 -2.21
N ILE A 171 1.77 8.66 -1.87
CA ILE A 171 2.47 8.10 -0.70
C ILE A 171 3.99 8.20 -0.92
N ALA A 172 4.49 7.83 -2.10
CA ALA A 172 5.92 7.93 -2.41
C ALA A 172 6.43 9.37 -2.31
N GLU A 173 5.72 10.33 -2.92
CA GLU A 173 6.06 11.75 -2.82
C GLU A 173 5.97 12.27 -1.37
N TYR A 174 4.98 11.81 -0.60
CA TYR A 174 4.87 12.22 0.80
C TYR A 174 6.05 11.71 1.63
N ILE A 175 6.44 10.44 1.45
CA ILE A 175 7.63 9.90 2.10
C ILE A 175 8.83 10.77 1.74
N ASP A 176 8.99 11.24 0.49
CA ASP A 176 10.03 12.19 0.02
C ASP A 176 10.08 13.52 0.78
N THR A 177 8.97 13.94 1.37
CA THR A 177 8.94 15.13 2.23
C THR A 177 9.34 14.87 3.68
N LEU A 178 9.37 13.61 4.13
CA LEU A 178 9.65 13.27 5.52
C LEU A 178 11.14 13.36 5.86
N GLU A 179 11.44 14.15 6.89
CA GLU A 179 12.78 14.24 7.48
C GLU A 179 13.01 13.08 8.46
N VAL A 180 14.11 12.36 8.24
CA VAL A 180 14.55 11.26 9.09
C VAL A 180 14.94 11.79 10.48
N GLY A 181 14.48 11.11 11.54
CA GLY A 181 14.83 11.42 12.93
C GLY A 181 13.92 12.44 13.61
N LYS A 182 12.85 12.92 12.95
CA LYS A 182 11.85 13.81 13.58
C LYS A 182 10.90 13.10 14.54
N GLY A 183 10.89 11.77 14.55
CA GLY A 183 10.15 11.02 15.56
C GLY A 183 8.63 11.12 15.43
N LEU A 184 8.09 11.21 14.21
CA LEU A 184 6.65 11.29 14.01
C LEU A 184 6.00 9.96 14.40
N ASP A 185 4.93 10.03 15.18
CA ASP A 185 4.08 8.88 15.44
C ASP A 185 3.12 8.62 14.27
N GLU A 186 2.48 7.45 14.27
CA GLU A 186 1.59 7.03 13.18
C GLU A 186 0.45 8.02 12.92
N LYS A 187 -0.09 8.63 13.99
CA LYS A 187 -1.15 9.62 13.88
C LYS A 187 -0.66 10.88 13.18
N ALA A 188 0.50 11.39 13.55
CA ALA A 188 1.10 12.56 12.93
C ALA A 188 1.45 12.30 11.45
N ILE A 189 1.93 11.09 11.13
CA ILE A 189 2.17 10.66 9.75
C ILE A 189 0.87 10.68 8.94
N ARG A 190 -0.22 10.11 9.47
CA ARG A 190 -1.52 10.06 8.79
C ARG A 190 -2.09 11.46 8.54
N GLU A 191 -2.15 12.29 9.58
CA GLU A 191 -2.66 13.66 9.42
C GLU A 191 -1.77 14.49 8.49
N GLY A 192 -0.45 14.28 8.53
CA GLY A 192 0.48 14.91 7.60
C GLY A 192 0.25 14.48 6.16
N PHE A 193 -0.06 13.20 5.92
CA PHE A 193 -0.35 12.67 4.59
C PHE A 193 -1.65 13.24 4.02
N GLU A 194 -2.72 13.29 4.82
CA GLU A 194 -3.99 13.92 4.41
C GLU A 194 -3.80 15.41 4.07
N ARG A 195 -3.03 16.13 4.90
CA ARG A 195 -2.65 17.52 4.61
C ARG A 195 -1.82 17.63 3.33
N PHE A 196 -0.92 16.68 3.09
CA PHE A 196 -0.11 16.64 1.87
C PHE A 196 -0.98 16.48 0.62
N LYS A 197 -1.92 15.52 0.63
CA LYS A 197 -2.87 15.31 -0.47
C LYS A 197 -3.72 16.55 -0.73
N ALA A 198 -4.35 17.10 0.32
CA ALA A 198 -5.17 18.31 0.19
C ALA A 198 -4.37 19.50 -0.38
N ASN A 199 -3.13 19.71 0.07
CA ASN A 199 -2.26 20.76 -0.47
C ASN A 199 -1.85 20.50 -1.92
N LYS A 200 -1.60 19.24 -2.30
CA LYS A 200 -1.24 18.86 -3.67
C LYS A 200 -2.40 19.11 -4.63
N ASP A 201 -3.61 18.72 -4.24
CA ASP A 201 -4.80 18.93 -5.06
C ASP A 201 -5.13 20.42 -5.18
N ALA A 202 -5.07 21.19 -4.09
CA ALA A 202 -5.25 22.64 -4.13
C ALA A 202 -4.21 23.34 -5.03
N ARG A 203 -2.95 22.88 -5.04
CA ARG A 203 -1.93 23.40 -5.97
C ARG A 203 -2.25 23.06 -7.42
N ARG A 204 -2.76 21.86 -7.71
CA ARG A 204 -3.20 21.47 -9.06
C ARG A 204 -4.35 22.36 -9.54
N VAL A 205 -5.36 22.58 -8.69
CA VAL A 205 -6.45 23.51 -8.99
C VAL A 205 -5.92 24.92 -9.25
N ALA A 206 -4.99 25.41 -8.44
CA ALA A 206 -4.38 26.72 -8.66
C ALA A 206 -3.63 26.83 -10.00
N VAL A 207 -2.88 25.79 -10.40
CA VAL A 207 -2.20 25.74 -11.70
C VAL A 207 -3.19 25.74 -12.86
N ILE A 208 -4.30 25.00 -12.74
CA ILE A 208 -5.37 24.99 -13.74
C ILE A 208 -6.03 26.38 -13.81
N ALA A 209 -6.34 26.99 -12.67
CA ALA A 209 -6.91 28.34 -12.62
C ALA A 209 -6.00 29.34 -13.32
N ASP A 210 -4.70 29.34 -13.00
CA ASP A 210 -3.72 30.23 -13.64
C ASP A 210 -3.63 30.01 -15.16
N LYS A 211 -3.65 28.74 -15.60
CA LYS A 211 -3.62 28.38 -17.04
C LYS A 211 -4.83 28.93 -17.80
N HIS A 212 -5.99 28.97 -17.16
CA HIS A 212 -7.25 29.42 -17.76
C HIS A 212 -7.60 30.88 -17.43
N GLY A 213 -6.74 31.60 -16.69
CA GLY A 213 -6.97 32.99 -16.31
C GLY A 213 -8.09 33.19 -15.27
N LEU A 214 -8.41 32.14 -14.52
CA LEU A 214 -9.47 32.14 -13.52
C LEU A 214 -8.95 32.51 -12.13
N GLU A 215 -9.81 33.07 -11.29
CA GLU A 215 -9.48 33.26 -9.88
C GLU A 215 -9.35 31.89 -9.19
N ARG A 216 -8.22 31.65 -8.55
CA ARG A 216 -7.92 30.38 -7.85
C ARG A 216 -9.01 30.00 -6.84
N ALA A 217 -9.49 30.97 -6.06
CA ALA A 217 -10.54 30.73 -5.06
C ALA A 217 -11.89 30.36 -5.70
N ALA A 218 -12.23 30.99 -6.83
CA ALA A 218 -13.46 30.68 -7.56
C ALA A 218 -13.43 29.26 -8.14
N LEU A 219 -12.33 28.86 -8.79
CA LEU A 219 -12.19 27.50 -9.31
C LEU A 219 -12.16 26.46 -8.18
N GLN A 220 -11.48 26.74 -7.06
CA GLN A 220 -11.50 25.86 -5.89
C GLN A 220 -12.93 25.69 -5.35
N GLY A 221 -13.68 26.79 -5.19
CA GLY A 221 -15.07 26.72 -4.74
C GLY A 221 -15.99 25.94 -5.68
N PHE A 222 -15.75 26.01 -6.99
CA PHE A 222 -16.42 25.20 -7.99
C PHE A 222 -16.14 23.71 -7.80
N VAL A 223 -14.87 23.31 -7.70
CA VAL A 223 -14.45 21.92 -7.44
C VAL A 223 -15.04 21.40 -6.12
N ASP A 224 -14.95 22.19 -5.05
CA ASP A 224 -15.48 21.82 -3.74
C ASP A 224 -17.00 21.60 -3.77
N ASN A 225 -17.73 22.40 -4.56
CA ASN A 225 -19.18 22.23 -4.73
C ASN A 225 -19.50 20.89 -5.39
N ILE A 226 -18.78 20.54 -6.47
CA ILE A 226 -18.94 19.27 -7.18
C ILE A 226 -18.63 18.11 -6.23
N MET A 227 -17.49 18.13 -5.54
CA MET A 227 -17.09 17.03 -4.66
C MET A 227 -18.02 16.86 -3.45
N ARG A 228 -18.58 17.95 -2.92
CA ARG A 228 -19.54 17.90 -1.81
C ARG A 228 -20.87 17.29 -2.22
N ARG A 229 -21.33 17.54 -3.45
CA ARG A 229 -22.66 17.13 -3.92
C ARG A 229 -22.63 15.91 -4.83
N MET A 230 -21.46 15.53 -5.34
CA MET A 230 -21.26 14.58 -6.43
C MET A 230 -22.08 14.94 -7.69
N ILE A 231 -22.26 16.24 -7.94
CA ILE A 231 -23.05 16.77 -9.05
C ILE A 231 -22.25 17.86 -9.74
N PHE A 232 -22.06 17.70 -11.05
CA PHE A 232 -21.54 18.73 -11.93
C PHE A 232 -22.68 19.67 -12.36
N ASP A 233 -22.46 20.97 -12.21
CA ASP A 233 -23.43 22.02 -12.52
C ASP A 233 -22.89 22.92 -13.64
N GLY A 234 -23.49 22.80 -14.83
CA GLY A 234 -23.07 23.56 -16.01
C GLY A 234 -23.37 25.06 -15.92
N GLU A 235 -24.32 25.48 -15.09
CA GLU A 235 -24.58 26.89 -14.84
C GLU A 235 -23.44 27.50 -14.02
N LEU A 236 -22.96 26.79 -12.99
CA LEU A 236 -21.80 27.23 -12.20
C LEU A 236 -20.52 27.27 -13.03
N LEU A 237 -20.34 26.38 -14.01
CA LEU A 237 -19.24 26.47 -14.97
C LEU A 237 -19.36 27.74 -15.84
N SER A 238 -20.57 28.04 -16.31
CA SER A 238 -20.83 29.23 -17.12
C SER A 238 -20.55 30.51 -16.33
N ASP A 239 -20.94 30.54 -15.05
CA ASP A 239 -20.71 31.66 -14.12
C ASP A 239 -19.21 31.87 -13.85
N LEU A 240 -18.46 30.77 -13.73
CA LEU A 240 -17.00 30.83 -13.53
C LEU A 240 -16.28 31.56 -14.68
N MET A 241 -16.84 31.52 -15.88
CA MET A 241 -16.28 32.17 -17.08
C MET A 241 -16.69 33.63 -17.26
N VAL A 242 -17.66 34.13 -16.49
CA VAL A 242 -18.17 35.51 -16.62
C VAL A 242 -17.06 36.57 -16.50
N PRO A 243 -16.12 36.49 -15.55
CA PRO A 243 -15.06 37.50 -15.40
C PRO A 243 -14.11 37.60 -16.59
N LEU A 244 -14.06 36.59 -17.47
CA LEU A 244 -13.21 36.59 -18.66
C LEU A 244 -13.80 37.43 -19.81
N ASP A 245 -15.05 37.90 -19.68
CA ASP A 245 -15.76 38.73 -20.67
C ASP A 245 -15.71 38.16 -22.10
N LEU A 246 -15.85 36.84 -22.21
CA LEU A 246 -15.81 36.14 -23.49
C LEU A 246 -17.17 36.11 -24.16
N GLY A 247 -17.19 36.33 -25.48
CA GLY A 247 -18.35 36.06 -26.33
C GLY A 247 -18.66 34.56 -26.42
N TRP A 248 -19.92 34.21 -26.72
CA TRP A 248 -20.45 32.85 -26.59
C TRP A 248 -19.58 31.73 -27.21
N LYS A 249 -19.07 31.91 -28.44
CA LYS A 249 -18.20 30.91 -29.09
C LYS A 249 -16.86 30.73 -28.38
N ALA A 250 -16.26 31.84 -27.92
CA ALA A 250 -14.97 31.80 -27.22
C ALA A 250 -15.13 31.20 -25.83
N ARG A 251 -16.26 31.49 -25.15
CA ARG A 251 -16.62 30.93 -23.85
C ARG A 251 -16.74 29.41 -23.91
N THR A 252 -17.54 28.86 -24.82
CA THR A 252 -17.70 27.40 -24.95
C THR A 252 -16.36 26.70 -25.18
N LYS A 253 -15.46 27.31 -25.96
CA LYS A 253 -14.12 26.76 -26.18
C LYS A 253 -13.26 26.79 -24.90
N ALA A 254 -13.36 27.85 -24.10
CA ALA A 254 -12.68 27.95 -22.82
C ALA A 254 -13.23 26.95 -21.79
N GLU A 255 -14.55 26.74 -21.75
CA GLU A 255 -15.22 25.74 -20.91
C GLU A 255 -14.74 24.34 -21.22
N LEU A 256 -14.73 23.95 -22.49
CA LEU A 256 -14.21 22.64 -22.91
C LEU A 256 -12.74 22.47 -22.52
N ALA A 257 -11.90 23.47 -22.78
CA ALA A 257 -10.48 23.41 -22.42
C ALA A 257 -10.23 23.33 -20.91
N LEU A 258 -11.06 24.01 -20.10
CA LEU A 258 -11.00 23.89 -18.65
C LEU A 258 -11.39 22.47 -18.22
N MET A 259 -12.48 21.93 -18.77
CA MET A 259 -12.95 20.60 -18.41
C MET A 259 -11.96 19.51 -18.81
N ASP A 260 -11.31 19.62 -19.96
CA ASP A 260 -10.23 18.69 -20.37
C ASP A 260 -9.11 18.60 -19.32
N ASP A 261 -8.73 19.74 -18.72
CA ASP A 261 -7.71 19.77 -17.67
C ASP A 261 -8.25 19.35 -16.29
N LEU A 262 -9.53 19.62 -16.01
CA LEU A 262 -10.13 19.43 -14.69
C LEU A 262 -10.68 18.02 -14.49
N MET A 263 -11.16 17.36 -15.54
CA MET A 263 -11.76 16.02 -15.48
C MET A 263 -10.84 14.97 -14.82
N PRO A 264 -9.55 14.84 -15.19
CA PRO A 264 -8.67 13.86 -14.54
C PRO A 264 -8.56 14.08 -13.02
N LEU A 265 -8.58 15.34 -12.57
CA LEU A 265 -8.55 15.68 -11.16
C LEU A 265 -9.88 15.33 -10.48
N LEU A 266 -11.01 15.63 -11.11
CA LEU A 266 -12.34 15.31 -10.57
C LEU A 266 -12.54 13.80 -10.39
N TYR A 267 -12.13 12.98 -11.36
CA TYR A 267 -12.20 11.52 -11.23
C TYR A 267 -11.30 11.01 -10.10
N LYS A 268 -10.08 11.56 -9.97
CA LYS A 268 -9.17 11.20 -8.87
C LYS A 268 -9.79 11.53 -7.51
N LEU A 269 -10.36 12.73 -7.35
CA LEU A 269 -11.00 13.16 -6.10
C LEU A 269 -12.29 12.39 -5.79
N ALA A 270 -13.02 11.96 -6.81
CA ALA A 270 -14.23 11.18 -6.66
C ALA A 270 -13.99 9.74 -6.16
N GLN A 271 -12.78 9.20 -6.35
CA GLN A 271 -12.38 7.85 -5.93
C GLN A 271 -13.36 6.77 -6.41
N GLY A 272 -13.72 6.82 -7.70
CA GLY A 272 -14.65 5.87 -8.32
C GLY A 272 -16.14 6.13 -8.05
N ARG A 273 -16.49 7.16 -7.27
CA ARG A 273 -17.88 7.62 -7.14
C ARG A 273 -18.31 8.36 -8.41
N GLU A 274 -19.53 8.12 -8.85
CA GLU A 274 -20.10 8.82 -10.02
C GLU A 274 -20.35 10.30 -9.71
N ILE A 275 -19.98 11.19 -10.63
CA ILE A 275 -20.34 12.62 -10.61
C ILE A 275 -21.47 12.82 -11.63
N SER A 276 -22.69 13.04 -11.14
CA SER A 276 -23.84 13.24 -12.03
C SER A 276 -23.68 14.50 -12.87
N GLY A 277 -23.99 14.41 -14.17
CA GLY A 277 -23.92 15.54 -15.09
C GLY A 277 -22.54 15.80 -15.70
N LEU A 278 -21.50 15.04 -15.33
CA LEU A 278 -20.16 15.20 -15.89
C LEU A 278 -20.00 14.53 -17.28
N GLY A 279 -20.79 13.50 -17.57
CA GLY A 279 -20.70 12.71 -18.81
C GLY A 279 -20.99 13.44 -20.12
N VAL A 280 -21.35 14.74 -20.09
CA VAL A 280 -21.41 15.58 -21.30
C VAL A 280 -20.03 15.97 -21.83
N TYR A 281 -18.96 15.73 -21.05
CA TYR A 281 -17.57 16.01 -21.40
C TYR A 281 -16.73 14.73 -21.62
N GLU A 282 -17.33 13.55 -21.49
CA GLU A 282 -16.74 12.24 -21.83
C GLU A 282 -16.88 11.93 -23.33
#